data_AF-A0A498DRH1-F1
#
_entry.id   AF-A0A498DRH1-F1
#
_cell.length_a   1.000
_cell.length_b   1.000
_cell.length_c   1.000
_cell.angle_alpha   90.00
_cell.angle_beta   90.00
_cell.angle_gamma   90.00
#
_symmetry.space_group_name_H-M   'P 1'
#
loop_
_entity.id
_entity.type
_entity.pdbx_description
1 polymer ?
#
loop_
_entity_poly.entity_id
_entity_poly.type
_entity_poly.pdbx_seq_one_letter_code
_entity_poly.pdbx_strand_id
1 'polypeptide(L)'
;MGVYVYAVTAADHPARLDGLPGVGDPAGELRTLSGGSLTAVVSEAPDELRAKRRDLAAHHAVLERLMQDGAVLPMRFGLVAEDEPSVVAALEQNAEGYTERLQQVAGCVEYNLKVSRDEDGLLRQIVRESDDVRRLNERTRQDPGAHDDRVALGELVSQEVERHKETDAAAVVERVVPLAVQHSGNAPTEKDFLNASFLVERARAEDFAEAVRAEAERRGEEYDLRLHGPLPPYSFV
;
A
#
# COMPACT_ATOMS: atom_id res chain seq x y z
N MET A 1 6.98 -0.80 -31.68
CA MET A 1 6.02 -1.77 -31.10
C MET A 1 6.11 -1.56 -29.61
N GLY A 2 4.97 -1.37 -28.94
CA GLY A 2 4.98 -0.93 -27.54
C GLY A 2 5.71 -1.93 -26.64
N VAL A 3 6.37 -1.41 -25.61
CA VAL A 3 7.14 -2.21 -24.65
C VAL A 3 6.49 -2.10 -23.29
N TYR A 4 6.02 -3.22 -22.73
CA TYR A 4 5.46 -3.27 -21.38
C TYR A 4 6.61 -3.34 -20.37
N VAL A 5 6.62 -2.46 -19.38
CA VAL A 5 7.70 -2.35 -18.40
C VAL A 5 7.20 -2.82 -17.03
N TYR A 6 7.84 -3.86 -16.49
CA TYR A 6 7.48 -4.45 -15.20
C TYR A 6 8.22 -3.77 -14.05
N ALA A 7 9.53 -3.58 -14.22
CA ALA A 7 10.41 -3.12 -13.16
C ALA A 7 11.72 -2.52 -13.68
N VAL A 8 12.39 -1.78 -12.81
CA VAL A 8 13.80 -1.39 -12.96
C VAL A 8 14.64 -2.05 -11.86
N THR A 9 15.82 -2.53 -12.20
CA THR A 9 16.77 -3.22 -11.33
C THR A 9 18.20 -2.70 -11.60
N ALA A 10 19.14 -3.04 -10.71
CA ALA A 10 20.55 -2.80 -10.98
C ALA A 10 21.07 -3.74 -12.10
N ALA A 11 22.09 -3.32 -12.84
CA ALA A 11 22.64 -4.10 -13.95
C ALA A 11 23.21 -5.47 -13.54
N ASP A 12 23.60 -5.64 -12.27
CA ASP A 12 24.10 -6.90 -11.71
C ASP A 12 23.00 -7.76 -11.07
N HIS A 13 21.74 -7.32 -11.11
CA HIS A 13 20.62 -8.08 -10.60
C HIS A 13 20.44 -9.38 -11.40
N PRO A 14 20.31 -10.57 -10.75
CA PRO A 14 20.24 -11.85 -11.47
C PRO A 14 19.09 -11.99 -12.46
N ALA A 15 17.97 -11.29 -12.21
CA ALA A 15 16.80 -11.18 -13.07
C ALA A 15 16.40 -12.53 -13.71
N ARG A 16 16.20 -13.56 -12.89
CA ARG A 16 15.87 -14.92 -13.37
C ARG A 16 14.39 -14.99 -13.74
N LEU A 17 14.10 -14.86 -15.03
CA LEU A 17 12.74 -14.77 -15.59
C LEU A 17 12.18 -16.11 -16.12
N ASP A 18 12.99 -17.17 -16.11
CA ASP A 18 12.62 -18.47 -16.68
C ASP A 18 11.32 -19.04 -16.09
N GLY A 19 10.40 -19.45 -16.97
CA GLY A 19 9.15 -20.10 -16.59
C GLY A 19 8.05 -19.17 -16.07
N LEU A 20 8.27 -17.85 -16.05
CA LEU A 20 7.25 -16.88 -15.67
C LEU A 20 6.42 -16.42 -16.88
N PRO A 21 5.09 -16.32 -16.75
CA PRO A 21 4.26 -15.73 -17.79
C PRO A 21 4.36 -14.20 -17.74
N GLY A 22 4.59 -13.57 -18.89
CA GLY A 22 4.36 -12.13 -19.05
C GLY A 22 2.87 -11.77 -19.15
N VAL A 23 2.59 -10.47 -19.10
CA VAL A 23 1.28 -9.87 -19.34
C VAL A 23 0.88 -10.07 -20.80
N GLY A 24 -0.38 -10.45 -21.04
CA GLY A 24 -0.94 -10.61 -22.39
C GLY A 24 -1.63 -11.94 -22.65
N ASP A 25 -2.21 -12.06 -23.84
CA ASP A 25 -2.75 -13.32 -24.39
C ASP A 25 -2.46 -13.37 -25.90
N PRO A 26 -1.47 -14.15 -26.36
CA PRO A 26 -0.58 -15.00 -25.57
C PRO A 26 0.31 -14.19 -24.60
N ALA A 27 0.82 -14.86 -23.56
CA ALA A 27 1.70 -14.22 -22.58
C ALA A 27 2.97 -13.67 -23.27
N GLY A 28 3.31 -12.42 -22.98
CA GLY A 28 4.52 -11.79 -23.53
C GLY A 28 5.79 -12.49 -23.05
N GLU A 29 6.77 -12.64 -23.94
CA GLU A 29 8.09 -13.15 -23.57
C GLU A 29 8.84 -12.09 -22.75
N LEU A 30 9.27 -12.48 -21.55
CA LEU A 30 10.01 -11.62 -20.63
C LEU A 30 11.47 -11.53 -21.05
N ARG A 31 12.02 -10.32 -21.03
CA ARG A 31 13.41 -10.04 -21.36
C ARG A 31 13.89 -8.79 -20.63
N THR A 32 15.17 -8.48 -20.79
CA THR A 32 15.80 -7.32 -20.17
C THR A 32 16.30 -6.32 -21.21
N LEU A 33 16.27 -5.04 -20.83
CA LEU A 33 16.89 -3.94 -21.56
C LEU A 33 17.83 -3.19 -20.62
N SER A 34 19.10 -3.08 -20.97
CA SER A 34 20.11 -2.40 -20.14
C SER A 34 20.37 -0.99 -20.62
N GLY A 35 20.45 -0.05 -19.68
CA GLY A 35 20.87 1.33 -19.88
C GLY A 35 21.83 1.73 -18.78
N GLY A 36 23.13 1.77 -19.09
CA GLY A 36 24.18 2.07 -18.11
C GLY A 36 24.21 1.08 -16.93
N SER A 37 24.02 1.60 -15.72
CA SER A 37 24.04 0.83 -14.45
C SER A 37 22.70 0.16 -14.11
N LEU A 38 21.70 0.29 -14.97
CA LEU A 38 20.34 -0.18 -14.72
C LEU A 38 19.84 -1.12 -15.80
N THR A 39 18.88 -1.95 -15.42
CA THR A 39 18.20 -2.90 -16.29
C THR A 39 16.69 -2.83 -16.07
N ALA A 40 15.93 -2.62 -17.15
CA ALA A 40 14.49 -2.77 -17.15
C ALA A 40 14.11 -4.21 -17.49
N VAL A 41 13.13 -4.76 -16.77
CA VAL A 41 12.46 -6.02 -17.12
C VAL A 41 11.21 -5.68 -17.93
N VAL A 42 11.12 -6.24 -19.12
CA VAL A 42 10.12 -5.87 -20.12
C VAL A 42 9.54 -7.07 -20.86
N SER A 43 8.44 -6.86 -21.56
CA SER A 43 7.93 -7.73 -22.62
C SER A 43 7.37 -6.88 -23.75
N GLU A 44 7.00 -7.52 -24.85
CA GLU A 44 6.11 -6.87 -25.82
C GLU A 44 4.80 -6.45 -25.12
N ALA A 45 4.30 -5.26 -25.45
CA ALA A 45 3.01 -4.79 -24.94
C ALA A 45 1.87 -5.45 -25.73
N PRO A 46 0.84 -6.00 -25.06
CA PRO A 46 -0.31 -6.55 -25.76
C PRO A 46 -1.12 -5.45 -26.45
N ASP A 47 -1.67 -5.75 -27.64
CA ASP A 47 -2.51 -4.83 -28.42
C ASP A 47 -3.67 -4.23 -27.61
N GLU A 48 -4.25 -5.04 -26.71
CA GLU A 48 -5.35 -4.62 -25.83
C GLU A 48 -5.01 -4.89 -24.36
N LEU A 49 -4.27 -3.97 -23.75
CA LEU A 49 -3.95 -4.01 -22.33
C LEU A 49 -5.19 -3.68 -21.48
N ARG A 50 -5.59 -4.63 -20.64
CA ARG A 50 -6.66 -4.45 -19.65
C ARG A 50 -6.22 -5.02 -18.30
N ALA A 51 -6.69 -4.43 -17.20
CA ALA A 51 -6.44 -4.91 -15.84
C ALA A 51 -7.26 -6.18 -15.52
N LYS A 52 -7.08 -7.25 -16.31
CA LYS A 52 -7.68 -8.56 -16.06
C LYS A 52 -6.93 -9.23 -14.90
N ARG A 53 -7.62 -10.05 -14.10
CA ARG A 53 -7.02 -10.78 -12.96
C ARG A 53 -5.76 -11.55 -13.35
N ARG A 54 -5.78 -12.21 -14.52
CA ARG A 54 -4.62 -12.94 -15.06
C ARG A 54 -3.42 -12.02 -15.28
N ASP A 55 -3.63 -10.89 -15.94
CA ASP A 55 -2.54 -9.97 -16.30
C ASP A 55 -1.96 -9.29 -15.05
N LEU A 56 -2.82 -8.92 -14.09
CA LEU A 56 -2.39 -8.44 -12.77
C LEU A 56 -1.56 -9.50 -12.02
N ALA A 57 -1.99 -10.76 -12.05
CA ALA A 57 -1.26 -11.86 -11.43
C ALA A 57 0.08 -12.14 -12.12
N ALA A 58 0.14 -12.08 -13.45
CA ALA A 58 1.37 -12.22 -14.22
C ALA A 58 2.38 -11.12 -13.89
N HIS A 59 1.94 -9.85 -13.90
CA HIS A 59 2.77 -8.71 -13.48
C HIS A 59 3.29 -8.88 -12.07
N HIS A 60 2.43 -9.28 -11.13
CA HIS A 60 2.81 -9.49 -9.74
C HIS A 60 3.84 -10.63 -9.59
N ALA A 61 3.65 -11.75 -10.28
CA ALA A 61 4.56 -12.90 -10.21
C ALA A 61 5.97 -12.55 -10.70
N VAL A 62 6.10 -11.70 -11.73
CA VAL A 62 7.40 -11.19 -12.19
C VAL A 62 8.08 -10.39 -11.07
N LEU A 63 7.36 -9.47 -10.44
CA LEU A 63 7.92 -8.64 -9.37
C LEU A 63 8.29 -9.43 -8.12
N GLU A 64 7.45 -10.38 -7.70
CA GLU A 64 7.76 -11.27 -6.58
C GLU A 64 9.04 -12.07 -6.84
N ARG A 65 9.21 -12.58 -8.07
CA ARG A 65 10.41 -13.32 -8.44
C ARG A 65 11.66 -12.45 -8.42
N LEU A 66 11.59 -11.24 -8.98
CA LEU A 66 12.71 -10.30 -8.97
C LEU A 66 13.11 -9.92 -7.55
N MET A 67 12.13 -9.64 -6.70
CA MET A 67 12.35 -9.26 -5.30
C MET A 67 13.05 -10.35 -4.47
N GLN A 68 12.97 -11.63 -4.88
CA GLN A 68 13.73 -12.72 -4.25
C GLN A 68 15.23 -12.69 -4.60
N ASP A 69 15.58 -12.13 -5.76
CA ASP A 69 16.95 -12.09 -6.27
C ASP A 69 17.68 -10.78 -5.90
N GLY A 70 16.95 -9.71 -5.55
CA GLY A 70 17.55 -8.44 -5.14
C GLY A 70 16.57 -7.26 -5.08
N ALA A 71 17.12 -6.05 -5.01
CA ALA A 71 16.36 -4.81 -4.99
C ALA A 71 15.66 -4.59 -6.34
N VAL A 72 14.40 -4.14 -6.28
CA VAL A 72 13.56 -3.90 -7.45
C VAL A 72 12.76 -2.61 -7.28
N LEU A 73 12.69 -1.80 -8.33
CA LEU A 73 11.74 -0.68 -8.45
C LEU A 73 10.54 -1.16 -9.25
N PRO A 74 9.42 -1.52 -8.58
CA PRO A 74 8.25 -2.02 -9.28
C PRO A 74 7.57 -0.88 -10.06
N MET A 75 7.29 -1.12 -11.34
CA MET A 75 6.46 -0.20 -12.14
C MET A 75 4.98 -0.51 -11.89
N ARG A 76 4.15 0.53 -11.94
CA ARG A 76 2.69 0.35 -11.87
C ARG A 76 2.23 -0.49 -13.05
N PHE A 77 1.22 -1.33 -12.81
CA PHE A 77 0.61 -2.12 -13.87
C PHE A 77 0.18 -1.22 -15.03
N GLY A 78 0.57 -1.62 -16.23
CA GLY A 78 0.16 -0.95 -17.46
C GLY A 78 1.07 0.17 -17.92
N LEU A 79 2.29 0.27 -17.36
CA LEU A 79 3.32 1.12 -17.93
C LEU A 79 3.79 0.56 -19.27
N VAL A 80 3.48 1.27 -20.35
CA VAL A 80 3.88 0.94 -21.72
C VAL A 80 4.70 2.08 -22.31
N ALA A 81 5.90 1.76 -22.77
CA ALA A 81 6.75 2.66 -23.54
C ALA A 81 6.50 2.50 -25.05
N GLU A 82 6.86 3.52 -25.83
CA GLU A 82 6.68 3.52 -27.29
C GLU A 82 7.52 2.43 -27.98
N ASP A 83 8.77 2.28 -27.55
CA ASP A 83 9.74 1.32 -28.06
C ASP A 83 10.89 1.08 -27.06
N GLU A 84 11.80 0.17 -27.42
CA GLU A 84 12.96 -0.19 -26.59
C GLU A 84 13.96 0.96 -26.42
N PRO A 85 14.33 1.73 -27.47
CA PRO A 85 15.19 2.90 -27.32
C PRO A 85 14.64 3.90 -26.30
N SER A 86 13.33 4.11 -26.25
CA SER A 86 12.69 4.99 -25.27
C SER A 86 12.86 4.48 -23.83
N VAL A 87 12.79 3.16 -23.61
CA VAL A 87 13.05 2.55 -22.30
C VAL A 87 14.51 2.76 -21.90
N VAL A 88 15.45 2.48 -22.80
CA VAL A 88 16.89 2.64 -22.52
C VAL A 88 17.22 4.11 -22.23
N ALA A 89 16.71 5.04 -23.03
CA ALA A 89 16.90 6.47 -22.80
C ALA A 89 16.32 6.92 -21.45
N ALA A 90 15.17 6.39 -21.03
CA ALA A 90 14.59 6.69 -19.72
C ALA A 90 15.43 6.14 -18.57
N LEU A 91 16.04 4.95 -18.72
CA LEU A 91 16.98 4.40 -17.75
C LEU A 91 18.21 5.30 -17.59
N GLU A 92 18.81 5.74 -18.71
CA GLU A 92 20.01 6.58 -18.70
C GLU A 92 19.73 7.97 -18.13
N GLN A 93 18.61 8.59 -18.50
CA GLN A 93 18.22 9.92 -18.02
C GLN A 93 17.93 9.95 -16.52
N ASN A 94 17.42 8.85 -15.96
CA ASN A 94 17.04 8.75 -14.55
C ASN A 94 18.00 7.88 -13.73
N ALA A 95 19.21 7.63 -14.25
CA ALA A 95 20.13 6.63 -13.71
C ALA A 95 20.47 6.87 -12.23
N GLU A 96 20.78 8.11 -11.87
CA GLU A 96 21.11 8.51 -10.50
C GLU A 96 19.92 8.26 -9.56
N GLY A 97 18.75 8.81 -9.89
CA GLY A 97 17.55 8.69 -9.04
C GLY A 97 17.06 7.25 -8.87
N TYR A 98 17.10 6.42 -9.91
CA TYR A 98 16.75 5.00 -9.77
C TYR A 98 17.79 4.22 -8.99
N THR A 99 19.08 4.52 -9.14
CA THR A 99 20.14 3.88 -8.36
C THR A 99 19.99 4.19 -6.87
N GLU A 100 19.72 5.44 -6.51
CA GLU A 100 19.46 5.84 -5.12
C GLU A 100 18.24 5.13 -4.54
N ARG A 101 17.13 5.07 -5.28
CA ARG A 101 15.92 4.35 -4.83
C ARG A 101 16.16 2.86 -4.64
N LEU A 102 16.92 2.22 -5.55
CA LEU A 102 17.30 0.81 -5.42
C LEU A 102 18.12 0.56 -4.14
N GLN A 103 19.03 1.47 -3.79
CA GLN A 103 19.80 1.37 -2.55
C GLN A 103 18.90 1.53 -1.32
N GLN A 104 17.92 2.42 -1.35
CA GLN A 104 16.98 2.65 -0.24
C GLN A 104 16.10 1.42 0.04
N VAL A 105 15.67 0.70 -1.00
CA VAL A 105 14.80 -0.48 -0.84
C VAL A 105 15.57 -1.81 -0.80
N ALA A 106 16.91 -1.76 -0.88
CA ALA A 106 17.74 -2.95 -0.85
C ALA A 106 17.54 -3.74 0.45
N GLY A 107 17.33 -5.06 0.31
CA GLY A 107 17.09 -5.94 1.45
C GLY A 107 15.77 -5.70 2.19
N CYS A 108 14.88 -4.85 1.65
CA CYS A 108 13.60 -4.52 2.27
C CYS A 108 12.41 -5.14 1.51
N VAL A 109 11.27 -5.18 2.19
CA VAL A 109 9.95 -5.56 1.67
C VAL A 109 8.92 -4.56 2.16
N GLU A 110 7.85 -4.37 1.40
CA GLU A 110 6.73 -3.55 1.85
C GLU A 110 5.65 -4.39 2.51
N TYR A 111 5.06 -3.83 3.58
CA TYR A 111 3.81 -4.28 4.15
C TYR A 111 2.79 -3.15 4.14
N ASN A 112 1.55 -3.43 3.76
CA ASN A 112 0.43 -2.50 3.88
C ASN A 112 -0.47 -2.94 5.04
N LEU A 113 -0.66 -2.05 6.02
CA LEU A 113 -1.55 -2.25 7.16
C LEU A 113 -2.80 -1.40 6.99
N LYS A 114 -3.95 -2.07 7.06
CA LYS A 114 -5.26 -1.43 7.08
C LYS A 114 -5.94 -1.71 8.40
N VAL A 115 -6.61 -0.70 8.96
CA VAL A 115 -7.32 -0.84 10.23
C VAL A 115 -8.72 -0.26 10.10
N SER A 116 -9.70 -1.09 10.46
CA SER A 116 -11.11 -0.71 10.59
C SER A 116 -11.58 -0.96 12.01
N ARG A 117 -12.67 -0.29 12.40
CA ARG A 117 -13.33 -0.45 13.69
C ARG A 117 -14.83 -0.63 13.50
N ASP A 118 -15.48 -1.40 14.37
CA ASP A 118 -16.94 -1.44 14.45
C ASP A 118 -17.52 -0.04 14.72
N GLU A 119 -18.29 0.47 13.75
CA GLU A 119 -18.87 1.82 13.80
C GLU A 119 -19.90 1.95 14.92
N ASP A 120 -20.73 0.92 15.11
CA ASP A 120 -21.75 0.89 16.15
C ASP A 120 -21.11 0.92 17.56
N GLY A 121 -20.02 0.17 17.73
CA GLY A 121 -19.20 0.18 18.94
C GLY A 121 -18.61 1.56 19.23
N LEU A 122 -18.04 2.20 18.22
CA LEU A 122 -17.49 3.56 18.34
C LEU A 122 -18.57 4.58 18.70
N LEU A 123 -19.73 4.55 18.05
CA LEU A 123 -20.85 5.46 18.37
C LEU A 123 -21.33 5.28 19.81
N ARG A 124 -21.45 4.03 20.28
CA ARG A 124 -21.79 3.72 21.69
C ARG A 124 -20.74 4.26 22.66
N GLN A 125 -19.46 4.18 22.31
CA GLN A 125 -18.37 4.74 23.11
C GLN A 125 -18.48 6.27 23.17
N ILE A 126 -18.65 6.95 22.03
CA ILE A 126 -18.75 8.41 21.96
C ILE A 126 -19.93 8.92 22.79
N VAL A 127 -21.10 8.28 22.68
CA VAL A 127 -22.26 8.61 23.51
C VAL A 127 -21.99 8.33 24.98
N ARG A 128 -21.11 7.41 25.36
CA ARG A 128 -20.78 7.18 26.78
C ARG A 128 -19.80 8.22 27.32
N GLU A 129 -18.82 8.62 26.51
CA GLU A 129 -17.67 9.42 26.94
C GLU A 129 -17.92 10.93 26.83
N SER A 130 -18.71 11.38 25.85
CA SER A 130 -19.00 12.81 25.65
C SER A 130 -20.29 13.23 26.33
N ASP A 131 -20.19 14.06 27.37
CA ASP A 131 -21.35 14.69 28.05
C ASP A 131 -22.17 15.57 27.10
N ASP A 132 -21.50 16.25 26.17
CA ASP A 132 -22.15 17.14 25.19
C ASP A 132 -22.97 16.34 24.16
N VAL A 133 -22.41 15.24 23.64
CA VAL A 133 -23.15 14.32 22.76
C VAL A 133 -24.35 13.72 23.50
N ARG A 134 -24.20 13.30 24.75
CA ARG A 134 -25.32 12.80 25.56
C ARG A 134 -26.43 13.82 25.70
N ARG A 135 -26.09 15.04 26.11
CA ARG A 135 -27.05 16.11 26.33
C ARG A 135 -27.81 16.47 25.06
N LEU A 136 -27.13 16.58 23.92
CA LEU A 136 -27.77 16.86 22.62
C LEU A 136 -28.61 15.67 22.13
N ASN A 137 -28.17 14.43 22.34
CA ASN A 137 -28.94 13.23 22.01
C ASN A 137 -30.24 13.14 22.85
N GLU A 138 -30.20 13.47 24.14
CA GLU A 138 -31.40 13.52 24.98
C GLU A 138 -32.39 14.60 24.53
N ARG A 139 -31.90 15.80 24.20
CA ARG A 139 -32.73 16.91 23.72
C ARG A 139 -33.41 16.59 22.40
N THR A 140 -32.67 16.05 21.44
CA THR A 140 -33.23 15.67 20.12
C THR A 140 -34.22 14.51 20.20
N ARG A 141 -34.10 13.62 21.21
CA ARG A 141 -35.11 12.60 21.51
C ARG A 141 -36.38 13.17 22.14
N GLN A 142 -36.26 14.20 22.97
CA GLN A 142 -37.40 14.85 23.65
C GLN A 142 -38.16 15.81 22.73
N ASP A 143 -37.47 16.46 21.79
CA ASP A 143 -38.06 17.33 20.77
C ASP A 143 -37.57 16.98 19.36
N PRO A 144 -38.30 16.10 18.64
CA PRO A 144 -37.99 15.76 17.25
C PRO A 144 -38.14 16.93 16.25
N GLY A 145 -38.70 18.08 16.67
CA GLY A 145 -38.86 19.28 15.87
C GLY A 145 -37.62 20.19 15.84
N ALA A 146 -36.70 20.04 16.80
CA ALA A 146 -35.49 20.85 16.92
C ALA A 146 -34.46 20.49 15.82
N HIS A 147 -34.62 21.05 14.62
CA HIS A 147 -33.73 20.81 13.49
C HIS A 147 -32.27 21.20 13.79
N ASP A 148 -32.06 22.38 14.40
CA ASP A 148 -30.73 22.89 14.71
C ASP A 148 -29.97 21.99 15.71
N ASP A 149 -30.67 21.48 16.74
CA ASP A 149 -30.08 20.55 17.73
C ASP A 149 -29.69 19.21 17.08
N ARG A 150 -30.42 18.75 16.04
CA ARG A 150 -30.07 17.54 15.28
C ARG A 150 -28.85 17.73 14.40
N VAL A 151 -28.75 18.88 13.74
CA VAL A 151 -27.58 19.22 12.91
C VAL A 151 -26.34 19.30 13.82
N ALA A 152 -26.43 20.04 14.92
CA ALA A 152 -25.35 20.17 15.89
C ALA A 152 -24.92 18.82 16.49
N LEU A 153 -25.86 17.92 16.79
CA LEU A 153 -25.55 16.57 17.24
C LEU A 153 -24.78 15.78 16.17
N GLY A 154 -25.23 15.82 14.92
CA GLY A 154 -24.56 15.14 13.81
C GLY A 154 -23.14 15.63 13.58
N GLU A 155 -22.94 16.95 13.60
CA GLU A 155 -21.62 17.58 13.49
C GLU A 155 -20.69 17.16 14.64
N LEU A 156 -21.18 17.22 15.88
CA LEU A 156 -20.39 16.85 17.05
C LEU A 156 -20.01 15.37 17.04
N VAL A 157 -20.96 14.47 16.73
CA VAL A 157 -20.67 13.04 16.59
C VAL A 157 -19.62 12.79 15.50
N SER A 158 -19.73 13.47 14.36
CA SER A 158 -18.76 13.32 13.28
C SER A 158 -17.35 13.77 13.69
N GLN A 159 -17.24 14.89 14.41
CA GLN A 159 -15.96 15.37 14.95
C GLN A 159 -15.35 14.38 15.94
N GLU A 160 -16.17 13.82 16.84
CA GLU A 160 -15.70 12.81 17.80
C GLU A 160 -15.26 11.53 17.08
N VAL A 161 -16.00 11.05 16.08
CA VAL A 161 -15.61 9.88 15.27
C VAL A 161 -14.24 10.08 14.64
N GLU A 162 -14.01 11.21 13.98
CA GLU A 162 -12.72 11.49 13.33
C GLU A 162 -11.59 11.64 14.36
N ARG A 163 -11.82 12.32 15.49
CA ARG A 163 -10.83 12.43 16.58
C ARG A 163 -10.43 11.06 17.13
N HIS A 164 -11.39 10.16 17.34
CA HIS A 164 -11.10 8.80 17.80
C HIS A 164 -10.31 8.01 16.77
N LYS A 165 -10.70 8.08 15.49
CA LYS A 165 -9.98 7.44 14.37
C LYS A 165 -8.54 7.92 14.25
N GLU A 166 -8.30 9.23 14.30
CA GLU A 166 -6.96 9.83 14.24
C GLU A 166 -6.10 9.37 15.43
N THR A 167 -6.66 9.40 16.63
CA THR A 167 -5.97 8.95 17.86
C THR A 167 -5.60 7.47 17.76
N ASP A 168 -6.54 6.64 17.31
CA ASP A 168 -6.33 5.21 17.14
C ASP A 168 -5.29 4.90 16.06
N ALA A 169 -5.34 5.59 14.92
CA ALA A 169 -4.39 5.46 13.84
C ALA A 169 -2.97 5.80 14.31
N ALA A 170 -2.80 6.96 14.95
CA ALA A 170 -1.51 7.38 15.50
C ALA A 170 -0.98 6.36 16.51
N ALA A 171 -1.86 5.85 17.39
CA ALA A 171 -1.48 4.84 18.36
C ALA A 171 -1.03 3.53 17.70
N VAL A 172 -1.72 3.01 16.68
CA VAL A 172 -1.27 1.81 15.94
C VAL A 172 0.09 2.04 15.29
N VAL A 173 0.24 3.14 14.56
CA VAL A 173 1.47 3.49 13.85
C VAL A 173 2.67 3.58 14.82
N GLU A 174 2.51 4.26 15.95
CA GLU A 174 3.55 4.40 16.97
C GLU A 174 4.13 3.06 17.45
N ARG A 175 3.32 1.99 17.51
CA ARG A 175 3.78 0.67 17.97
C ARG A 175 4.61 -0.07 16.93
N VAL A 176 4.29 0.08 15.65
CA VAL A 176 4.89 -0.72 14.57
C VAL A 176 6.03 0.01 13.85
N VAL A 177 6.04 1.34 13.86
CA VAL A 177 7.09 2.18 13.25
C VAL A 177 8.52 1.81 13.69
N PRO A 178 8.81 1.48 14.97
CA PRO A 178 10.17 1.10 15.38
C PRO A 178 10.75 -0.11 14.62
N LEU A 179 9.89 -0.95 14.05
CA LEU A 179 10.28 -2.13 13.28
C LEU A 179 10.38 -1.86 11.77
N ALA A 180 9.96 -0.69 11.30
CA ALA A 180 10.07 -0.26 9.91
C ALA A 180 11.29 0.67 9.70
N VAL A 181 11.88 0.60 8.51
CA VAL A 181 12.91 1.56 8.04
C VAL A 181 12.25 2.89 7.67
N GLN A 182 11.09 2.81 7.02
CA GLN A 182 10.30 3.95 6.60
C GLN A 182 8.82 3.58 6.64
N HIS A 183 7.95 4.57 6.79
CA HIS A 183 6.51 4.38 6.64
C HIS A 183 5.91 5.53 5.83
N SER A 184 4.79 5.27 5.18
CA SER A 184 4.03 6.25 4.40
C SER A 184 2.55 6.07 4.69
N GLY A 185 1.86 7.18 4.97
CA GLY A 185 0.41 7.19 5.10
C GLY A 185 -0.25 7.25 3.73
N ASN A 186 -1.21 6.35 3.50
CA ASN A 186 -2.09 6.41 2.33
C ASN A 186 -3.43 7.03 2.73
N ALA A 187 -4.20 7.50 1.75
CA ALA A 187 -5.55 7.97 2.00
C ALA A 187 -6.37 6.85 2.69
N PRO A 188 -7.04 7.16 3.82
CA PRO A 188 -8.04 6.28 4.40
C PRO A 188 -9.12 5.93 3.38
N THR A 189 -9.77 4.78 3.57
CA THR A 189 -10.95 4.42 2.76
C THR A 189 -12.21 4.63 3.60
N GLU A 190 -13.41 4.55 3.02
CA GLU A 190 -14.66 4.66 3.78
C GLU A 190 -14.72 3.69 4.97
N LYS A 191 -14.09 2.51 4.85
CA LYS A 191 -14.09 1.46 5.88
C LYS A 191 -12.89 1.51 6.81
N ASP A 192 -11.75 1.93 6.30
CA ASP A 192 -10.47 1.83 6.99
C ASP A 192 -9.98 3.20 7.40
N PHE A 193 -9.92 3.45 8.70
CA PHE A 193 -9.44 4.72 9.24
C PHE A 193 -7.91 4.82 9.21
N LEU A 194 -7.21 3.70 9.12
CA LEU A 194 -5.78 3.64 8.84
C LEU A 194 -5.52 2.83 7.58
N ASN A 195 -4.72 3.39 6.68
CA ASN A 195 -4.12 2.70 5.55
C ASN A 195 -2.68 3.20 5.43
N ALA A 196 -1.71 2.39 5.81
CA ALA A 196 -0.31 2.80 5.84
C ALA A 196 0.59 1.70 5.29
N SER A 197 1.60 2.11 4.53
CA SER A 197 2.65 1.22 4.04
C SER A 197 3.89 1.37 4.89
N PHE A 198 4.59 0.25 5.10
CA PHE A 198 5.79 0.14 5.91
C PHE A 198 6.86 -0.57 5.11
N LEU A 199 8.03 0.06 4.98
CA LEU A 199 9.22 -0.54 4.41
C LEU A 199 9.97 -1.23 5.55
N VAL A 200 10.10 -2.55 5.46
CA VAL A 200 10.65 -3.39 6.54
C VAL A 200 11.84 -4.16 6.00
N GLU A 201 12.94 -4.19 6.74
CA GLU A 201 14.06 -5.08 6.41
C GLU A 201 13.57 -6.52 6.35
N ARG A 202 13.92 -7.26 5.30
CA ARG A 202 13.48 -8.66 5.12
C ARG A 202 13.82 -9.53 6.33
N ALA A 203 14.94 -9.25 7.00
CA ALA A 203 15.37 -9.95 8.21
C ALA A 203 14.46 -9.71 9.43
N ARG A 204 13.70 -8.61 9.46
CA ARG A 204 12.76 -8.24 10.54
C ARG A 204 11.29 -8.41 10.14
N ALA A 205 11.01 -9.03 9.00
CA ALA A 205 9.65 -9.20 8.49
C ALA A 205 8.76 -9.99 9.46
N GLU A 206 9.30 -11.02 10.10
CA GLU A 206 8.57 -11.83 11.09
C GLU A 206 8.26 -11.02 12.35
N ASP A 207 9.25 -10.30 12.90
CA ASP A 207 9.08 -9.42 14.06
C ASP A 207 8.00 -8.35 13.82
N PHE A 208 8.02 -7.74 12.62
CA PHE A 208 7.02 -6.75 12.23
C PHE A 208 5.61 -7.36 12.18
N ALA A 209 5.46 -8.53 11.56
CA ALA A 209 4.18 -9.22 11.48
C ALA A 209 3.68 -9.69 12.86
N GLU A 210 4.57 -10.02 13.79
CA GLU A 210 4.23 -10.35 15.17
C GLU A 210 3.78 -9.12 15.96
N ALA A 211 4.46 -7.99 15.81
CA ALA A 211 4.05 -6.73 16.46
C ALA A 211 2.65 -6.28 16.01
N VAL A 212 2.32 -6.43 14.73
CA VAL A 212 0.97 -6.14 14.22
C VAL A 212 -0.07 -7.09 14.82
N ARG A 213 0.25 -8.38 14.96
CA ARG A 213 -0.63 -9.37 15.61
C ARG A 213 -0.85 -9.05 17.08
N ALA A 214 0.21 -8.71 17.82
CA ALA A 214 0.11 -8.31 19.22
C ALA A 214 -0.72 -7.03 19.41
N GLU A 215 -0.59 -6.06 18.50
CA GLU A 215 -1.43 -4.85 18.50
C GLU A 215 -2.90 -5.17 18.22
N ALA A 216 -3.19 -6.12 17.32
CA ALA A 216 -4.55 -6.58 17.07
C ALA A 216 -5.17 -7.25 18.31
N GLU A 217 -4.43 -8.15 18.96
CA GLU A 217 -4.86 -8.80 20.20
C GLU A 217 -5.12 -7.80 21.33
N ARG A 218 -4.26 -6.78 21.47
CA ARG A 218 -4.40 -5.72 22.48
C ARG A 218 -5.67 -4.90 22.30
N ARG A 219 -6.08 -4.65 21.05
CA ARG A 219 -7.27 -3.87 20.72
C ARG A 219 -8.56 -4.68 20.80
N GLY A 220 -8.47 -6.00 20.64
CA GLY A 220 -9.60 -6.91 20.71
C GLY A 220 -10.53 -6.84 19.50
N GLU A 221 -11.68 -7.49 19.62
CA GLU A 221 -12.58 -7.79 18.50
C GLU A 221 -13.28 -6.57 17.88
N GLU A 222 -13.26 -5.40 18.54
CA GLU A 222 -13.82 -4.17 17.99
C GLU A 222 -12.99 -3.61 16.82
N TYR A 223 -11.74 -4.05 16.67
CA TYR A 223 -10.81 -3.61 15.63
C TYR A 223 -10.44 -4.78 14.72
N ASP A 224 -10.37 -4.49 13.42
CA ASP A 224 -9.85 -5.42 12.42
C ASP A 224 -8.59 -4.83 11.79
N LEU A 225 -7.45 -5.47 12.08
CA LEU A 225 -6.13 -5.11 11.56
C LEU A 225 -5.75 -6.11 10.46
N ARG A 226 -5.67 -5.63 9.22
CA ARG A 226 -5.35 -6.45 8.05
C ARG A 226 -3.98 -6.08 7.53
N LEU A 227 -3.05 -7.03 7.63
CA LEU A 227 -1.68 -6.91 7.15
C LEU A 227 -1.52 -7.60 5.79
N HIS A 228 -1.08 -6.85 4.78
CA HIS A 228 -0.83 -7.36 3.44
C HIS A 228 0.66 -7.27 3.10
N GLY A 229 1.24 -8.40 2.73
CA GLY A 229 2.64 -8.51 2.29
C GLY A 229 3.27 -9.85 2.67
N PRO A 230 4.56 -10.05 2.38
CA PRO A 230 5.49 -9.07 1.82
C PRO A 230 5.15 -8.69 0.36
N LEU A 231 5.25 -7.40 0.04
CA LEU A 231 5.00 -6.84 -1.29
C LEU A 231 6.28 -6.23 -1.88
N PRO A 232 6.38 -6.10 -3.22
CA PRO A 232 7.30 -5.17 -3.85
C PRO A 232 7.07 -3.74 -3.30
N PRO A 233 8.14 -2.91 -3.18
CA PRO A 233 8.10 -1.65 -2.44
C PRO A 233 7.44 -0.48 -3.20
N TYR A 234 6.23 -0.67 -3.72
CA TYR A 234 5.50 0.32 -4.54
C TYR A 234 5.36 1.71 -3.89
N SER A 235 5.20 1.77 -2.58
CA SER A 235 4.93 3.03 -1.86
C SER A 235 6.20 3.83 -1.53
N PHE A 236 7.37 3.26 -1.82
CA PHE A 236 8.68 3.81 -1.47
C PHE A 236 9.57 4.06 -2.69
N VAL A 237 9.02 3.87 -3.90
CA VAL A 237 9.74 4.02 -5.18
C VAL A 237 9.12 5.04 -6.12
#